data_AF-A0A022MP07-F1
#
_entry.id   AF-A0A022MP07-F1
#
_cell.length_a   1.000
_cell.length_b   1.000
_cell.length_c   1.000
_cell.angle_alpha   90.00
_cell.angle_beta   90.00
_cell.angle_gamma   90.00
#
_symmetry.space_group_name_H-M   'P 1'
#
loop_
_entity.id
_entity.type
_entity.pdbx_description
1 polymer ?
#
loop_
_entity_poly.entity_id
_entity_poly.type
_entity_poly.pdbx_seq_one_letter_code
_entity_poly.pdbx_strand_id
1 'polypeptide(L)'
;ARADIKSLAARFPEGTTRIAAALRELEAHGYLRRVRERVPGGRIVTRTVSCNHPTAAVTATATAAAAAAPPEPMPEPEPMPEPQQRAPHKPLPAVPRPAYPAPPLLQAAADLLAGLRRHDPRLLLSARDTAHLAPGVAAWLERDVTAPAVRHALTAGLPAEGLRRPAALLAHRLSAQLPPPPPFRPPAAPPPPVRLPLRTCDGCERAFRAPAPGRCRDCRTDQERAA
;
A
#
# COMPACT_ATOMS: atom_id res chain seq x y z
N ALA A 1 15.39 -38.50 -11.04
CA ALA A 1 14.65 -39.77 -10.92
C ALA A 1 14.17 -40.18 -12.31
N ARG A 2 14.29 -41.46 -12.70
CA ARG A 2 13.71 -41.95 -13.96
C ARG A 2 12.21 -42.14 -13.76
N ALA A 3 11.38 -41.48 -14.57
CA ALA A 3 9.93 -41.60 -14.52
C ALA A 3 9.45 -42.36 -15.77
N ASP A 4 9.50 -43.69 -15.73
CA ASP A 4 8.94 -44.56 -16.76
C ASP A 4 7.56 -45.10 -16.35
N ILE A 5 6.79 -45.58 -17.32
CA ILE A 5 5.41 -46.04 -17.12
C ILE A 5 5.35 -47.21 -16.12
N LYS A 6 6.35 -48.10 -16.14
CA LYS A 6 6.41 -49.26 -15.24
C LYS A 6 6.71 -48.85 -13.80
N SER A 7 7.61 -47.89 -13.60
CA SER A 7 7.98 -47.31 -12.31
C SER A 7 6.83 -46.51 -11.71
N LEU A 8 6.02 -45.86 -12.56
CA LEU A 8 4.81 -45.18 -12.10
C LEU A 8 3.72 -46.19 -11.75
N ALA A 9 3.50 -47.23 -12.55
CA ALA A 9 2.54 -48.29 -12.26
C ALA A 9 2.87 -49.09 -10.99
N ALA A 10 4.14 -49.17 -10.61
CA ALA A 10 4.55 -49.79 -9.34
C ALA A 10 4.23 -48.92 -8.10
N ARG A 11 4.03 -47.61 -8.28
CA ARG A 11 3.82 -46.64 -7.19
C ARG A 11 2.37 -46.24 -6.98
N PHE A 12 1.53 -46.52 -7.96
CA PHE A 12 0.16 -46.03 -8.05
C PHE A 12 -0.79 -47.23 -8.21
N PRO A 13 -2.02 -47.19 -7.66
CA PRO A 13 -2.98 -48.30 -7.76
C PRO A 13 -3.51 -48.52 -9.20
N GLU A 14 -3.16 -47.65 -10.15
CA GLU A 14 -3.57 -47.72 -11.54
C GLU A 14 -2.67 -48.63 -12.41
N GLY A 15 -3.30 -49.35 -13.33
CA GLY A 15 -2.59 -50.18 -14.31
C GLY A 15 -1.77 -49.37 -15.32
N THR A 16 -0.77 -50.02 -15.92
CA THR A 16 0.16 -49.43 -16.91
C THR A 16 -0.55 -48.73 -18.07
N THR A 17 -1.65 -49.29 -18.56
CA THR A 17 -2.46 -48.71 -19.64
C THR A 17 -3.10 -47.37 -19.24
N ARG A 18 -3.63 -47.27 -18.02
CA ARG A 18 -4.27 -46.06 -17.50
C ARG A 18 -3.24 -44.95 -17.26
N ILE A 19 -2.08 -45.31 -16.73
CA ILE A 19 -0.96 -44.37 -16.55
C ILE A 19 -0.42 -43.89 -17.89
N ALA A 20 -0.29 -44.78 -18.89
CA ALA A 20 0.11 -44.39 -20.23
C ALA A 20 -0.89 -43.42 -20.88
N ALA A 21 -2.20 -43.63 -20.66
CA ALA A 21 -3.25 -42.74 -21.14
C ALA A 21 -3.18 -41.37 -20.45
N ALA A 22 -3.09 -41.34 -19.11
CA ALA A 22 -2.98 -40.10 -18.34
C ALA A 22 -1.75 -39.27 -18.74
N LEU A 23 -0.60 -39.90 -18.99
CA LEU A 23 0.60 -39.18 -19.45
C LEU A 23 0.42 -38.57 -20.86
N ARG A 24 -0.33 -39.22 -21.76
CA ARG A 24 -0.67 -38.66 -23.07
C ARG A 24 -1.62 -37.46 -22.95
N GLU A 25 -2.58 -37.55 -22.04
CA GLU A 25 -3.53 -36.47 -21.77
C GLU A 25 -2.82 -35.23 -21.17
N LEU A 26 -1.92 -35.44 -20.21
CA LEU A 26 -1.09 -34.37 -19.65
C LEU A 26 -0.18 -33.73 -20.71
N GLU A 27 0.30 -34.52 -21.67
CA GLU A 27 1.09 -34.02 -22.81
C GLU A 27 0.22 -33.20 -23.78
N ALA A 28 -0.99 -33.67 -24.09
CA ALA A 28 -1.95 -32.95 -24.93
C ALA A 28 -2.35 -31.58 -24.34
N HIS A 29 -2.49 -31.49 -23.02
CA HIS A 29 -2.82 -30.25 -22.33
C HIS A 29 -1.61 -29.41 -21.89
N GLY A 30 -0.39 -29.82 -22.27
CA GLY A 30 0.84 -29.05 -22.04
C GLY A 30 1.38 -29.09 -20.60
N TYR A 31 0.80 -29.90 -19.72
CA TYR A 31 1.29 -30.14 -18.36
C TYR A 31 2.53 -31.05 -18.34
N LEU A 32 2.74 -31.83 -19.40
CA LEU A 32 3.93 -32.66 -19.57
C LEU A 32 4.56 -32.41 -20.94
N ARG A 33 5.89 -32.28 -21.01
CA ARG A 33 6.63 -32.14 -22.27
C ARG A 33 7.78 -33.13 -22.32
N ARG A 34 7.95 -33.81 -23.46
CA ARG A 34 9.07 -34.72 -23.71
C ARG A 34 9.93 -34.16 -24.84
N VAL A 35 11.14 -33.74 -24.51
CA VAL A 35 12.09 -33.14 -25.47
C VAL A 35 13.30 -34.04 -25.60
N ARG A 36 13.73 -34.32 -26.84
CA ARG A 36 14.98 -35.03 -27.12
C ARG A 36 16.11 -34.00 -27.11
N GLU A 37 16.95 -34.06 -26.09
CA GLU A 37 18.07 -33.13 -25.91
C GLU A 37 19.38 -33.87 -26.18
N ARG A 38 20.25 -33.28 -27.01
CA ARG A 38 21.58 -33.82 -27.26
C ARG A 38 22.52 -33.26 -26.20
N VAL A 39 22.98 -34.10 -25.29
CA VAL A 39 23.86 -33.66 -24.20
C VAL A 39 25.30 -33.46 -24.72
N PRO A 40 26.16 -32.69 -24.04
CA PRO A 40 27.54 -32.39 -24.45
C PRO A 40 28.48 -33.60 -24.66
N GLY A 41 27.99 -34.84 -24.49
CA GLY A 41 28.70 -36.09 -24.81
C GLY A 41 28.15 -36.82 -26.05
N GLY A 42 27.40 -36.15 -26.93
CA GLY A 42 26.90 -36.68 -28.21
C GLY A 42 25.70 -37.64 -28.12
N ARG A 43 25.35 -38.09 -26.91
CA ARG A 43 24.18 -38.94 -26.62
C ARG A 43 22.88 -38.12 -26.69
N ILE A 44 21.82 -38.74 -27.22
CA ILE A 44 20.47 -38.14 -27.22
C ILE A 44 19.72 -38.68 -26.00
N VAL A 45 19.24 -37.78 -25.14
CA VAL A 45 18.46 -38.12 -23.95
C VAL A 45 17.05 -37.56 -24.08
N THR A 46 16.04 -38.34 -23.72
CA THR A 46 14.67 -37.84 -23.62
C THR A 46 14.48 -37.20 -22.24
N ARG A 47 14.30 -35.88 -22.22
CA ARG A 47 14.03 -35.11 -21.02
C ARG A 47 12.52 -34.89 -20.88
N THR A 48 11.97 -35.37 -19.77
CA THR A 48 10.57 -35.16 -19.40
C THR A 48 10.47 -33.95 -18.45
N VAL A 49 9.72 -32.93 -18.84
CA VAL A 49 9.49 -31.71 -18.06
C VAL A 49 8.02 -31.65 -17.66
N SER A 50 7.74 -31.53 -16.36
CA SER A 50 6.39 -31.27 -15.85
C SER A 50 6.18 -29.77 -15.66
N CYS A 51 5.09 -29.24 -16.18
CA CYS A 51 4.72 -27.83 -16.11
C CYS A 51 3.46 -27.67 -15.26
N ASN A 52 3.49 -26.83 -14.21
CA ASN A 52 2.31 -26.59 -13.36
C ASN A 52 1.34 -25.54 -13.95
N HIS A 53 1.82 -24.72 -14.90
CA HIS A 53 1.02 -23.69 -15.58
C HIS A 53 1.29 -23.71 -17.10
N PRO A 54 0.48 -24.45 -17.90
CA PRO A 54 0.73 -24.61 -19.34
C PRO A 54 0.53 -23.32 -20.15
N THR A 55 -0.36 -22.41 -19.73
CA THR A 55 -0.62 -21.13 -20.40
C THR A 55 0.60 -20.21 -20.44
N ALA A 56 1.48 -20.24 -19.43
CA ALA A 56 2.73 -19.48 -19.44
C ALA A 56 3.80 -20.08 -20.37
N ALA A 57 3.74 -21.41 -20.61
CA ALA A 57 4.68 -22.10 -21.48
C ALA A 57 4.31 -21.98 -22.97
N VAL A 58 3.01 -21.91 -23.31
CA VAL A 58 2.54 -21.72 -24.70
C VAL A 58 2.99 -20.37 -25.26
N THR A 59 3.00 -19.31 -24.44
CA THR A 59 3.58 -18.00 -24.79
C THR A 59 5.10 -18.04 -25.00
N ALA A 60 5.82 -19.00 -24.40
CA ALA A 60 7.26 -19.16 -24.60
C ALA A 60 7.60 -20.07 -25.81
N THR A 61 6.75 -21.05 -26.13
CA THR A 61 6.96 -21.96 -27.27
C THR A 61 6.47 -21.44 -28.61
N ALA A 62 5.49 -20.52 -28.62
CA ALA A 62 5.12 -19.80 -29.85
C ALA A 62 6.28 -18.96 -30.39
N THR A 63 7.17 -18.48 -29.50
CA THR A 63 8.44 -17.82 -29.86
C THR A 63 9.57 -18.77 -30.28
N ALA A 64 9.44 -20.09 -30.07
CA ALA A 64 10.51 -21.05 -30.38
C ALA A 64 10.23 -21.96 -31.59
N ALA A 65 8.95 -22.13 -31.99
CA ALA A 65 8.58 -23.02 -33.09
C ALA A 65 8.74 -22.41 -34.50
N ALA A 66 9.06 -21.12 -34.61
CA ALA A 66 9.32 -20.45 -35.90
C ALA A 66 10.80 -20.58 -36.38
N ALA A 67 11.64 -21.36 -35.71
CA ALA A 67 13.09 -21.41 -35.94
C ALA A 67 13.60 -22.70 -36.64
N ALA A 68 12.75 -23.44 -37.36
CA ALA A 68 13.16 -24.68 -38.03
C ALA A 68 12.60 -24.81 -39.46
N ALA A 69 13.02 -23.92 -40.36
CA ALA A 69 12.98 -24.15 -41.80
C ALA A 69 14.37 -23.80 -42.41
N PRO A 70 14.86 -24.54 -43.43
CA PRO A 70 16.16 -24.25 -44.05
C PRO A 70 16.12 -22.91 -44.81
N PRO A 71 17.18 -22.10 -44.82
CA PRO A 71 17.14 -20.79 -45.48
C PRO A 71 17.30 -20.93 -47.00
N GLU A 72 16.30 -20.46 -47.76
CA GLU A 72 16.54 -19.94 -49.11
C GLU A 72 17.19 -18.54 -49.00
N PRO A 73 18.00 -18.10 -49.98
CA PRO A 73 18.72 -16.84 -49.88
C PRO A 73 17.84 -15.66 -50.33
N MET A 74 17.89 -14.58 -49.53
CA MET A 74 17.41 -13.20 -49.74
C MET A 74 16.21 -12.77 -48.88
N PRO A 75 15.99 -11.46 -48.66
CA PRO A 75 16.93 -10.33 -48.60
C PRO A 75 17.08 -9.86 -47.15
N GLU A 76 18.03 -8.95 -46.91
CA GLU A 76 18.33 -8.39 -45.59
C GLU A 76 17.06 -7.84 -44.90
N PRO A 77 16.67 -8.39 -43.73
CA PRO A 77 15.47 -7.95 -43.05
C PRO A 77 15.71 -6.58 -42.41
N GLU A 78 14.91 -5.59 -42.81
CA GLU A 78 14.78 -4.34 -42.09
C GLU A 78 14.54 -4.64 -40.59
N PRO A 79 15.24 -3.96 -39.67
CA PRO A 79 15.16 -4.28 -38.26
C PRO A 79 13.72 -4.10 -37.76
N MET A 80 13.09 -5.21 -37.36
CA MET A 80 11.82 -5.18 -36.64
C MET A 80 11.95 -4.31 -35.38
N PRO A 81 10.93 -3.49 -35.06
CA PRO A 81 10.95 -2.69 -33.85
C PRO A 81 11.02 -3.60 -32.63
N GLU A 82 12.04 -3.39 -31.81
CA GLU A 82 12.22 -4.08 -30.53
C GLU A 82 10.95 -3.96 -29.67
N PRO A 83 10.67 -4.94 -28.79
CA PRO A 83 9.60 -4.84 -27.83
C PRO A 83 9.78 -3.54 -27.06
N GLN A 84 8.88 -2.57 -27.28
CA GLN A 84 8.86 -1.33 -26.54
C GLN A 84 8.73 -1.70 -25.06
N GLN A 85 9.86 -1.67 -24.35
CA GLN A 85 9.90 -1.67 -22.91
C GLN A 85 8.84 -0.65 -22.50
N ARG A 86 7.82 -1.09 -21.74
CA ARG A 86 6.78 -0.18 -21.23
C ARG A 86 7.51 1.03 -20.68
N ALA A 87 7.34 2.16 -21.38
CA ALA A 87 8.08 3.36 -21.07
C ALA A 87 7.94 3.62 -19.57
N PRO A 88 9.04 3.90 -18.85
CA PRO A 88 8.99 4.08 -17.41
C PRO A 88 7.91 5.11 -17.11
N HIS A 89 6.88 4.71 -16.33
CA HIS A 89 5.85 5.63 -15.89
C HIS A 89 6.57 6.82 -15.25
N LYS A 90 6.37 8.02 -15.82
CA LYS A 90 7.02 9.23 -15.32
C LYS A 90 6.80 9.29 -13.80
N PRO A 91 7.87 9.32 -12.98
CA PRO A 91 7.72 9.28 -11.54
C PRO A 91 6.82 10.42 -11.09
N LEU A 92 5.96 10.14 -10.11
CA LEU A 92 5.14 11.18 -9.51
C LEU A 92 6.05 12.29 -8.95
N PRO A 93 5.58 13.55 -8.97
CA PRO A 93 6.34 14.65 -8.39
C PRO A 93 6.70 14.33 -6.94
N ALA A 94 7.88 14.77 -6.50
CA ALA A 94 8.23 14.70 -5.09
C ALA A 94 7.23 15.52 -4.27
N VAL A 95 6.75 14.93 -3.18
CA VAL A 95 5.92 15.62 -2.19
C VAL A 95 6.77 16.06 -1.01
N PRO A 96 6.39 17.16 -0.33
CA PRO A 96 7.04 17.53 0.91
C PRO A 96 6.91 16.39 1.93
N ARG A 97 7.92 16.28 2.80
CA ARG A 97 7.91 15.30 3.89
C ARG A 97 7.77 16.04 5.22
N PRO A 98 7.05 15.48 6.20
CA PRO A 98 7.00 16.05 7.53
C PRO A 98 8.38 15.96 8.18
N ALA A 99 8.67 16.86 9.12
CA ALA A 99 9.88 16.80 9.92
C ALA A 99 9.85 15.57 10.83
N TYR A 100 8.68 15.23 11.37
CA TYR A 100 8.47 14.02 12.16
C TYR A 100 7.43 13.08 11.53
N PRO A 101 7.85 12.02 10.80
CA PRO A 101 6.94 11.07 10.15
C PRO A 101 6.38 10.04 11.15
N ALA A 102 5.53 10.50 12.07
CA ALA A 102 4.86 9.61 13.01
C ALA A 102 3.89 8.66 12.26
N PRO A 103 3.90 7.34 12.54
CA PRO A 103 2.95 6.40 11.95
C PRO A 103 1.47 6.82 12.04
N PRO A 104 0.95 7.31 13.19
CA PRO A 104 -0.45 7.77 13.25
C PRO A 104 -0.74 8.98 12.37
N LEU A 105 0.24 9.88 12.18
CA LEU A 105 0.09 11.06 11.31
C LEU A 105 0.02 10.65 9.84
N LEU A 106 0.88 9.71 9.42
CA LEU A 106 0.86 9.16 8.06
C LEU A 106 -0.43 8.36 7.79
N GLN A 107 -0.94 7.64 8.79
CA GLN A 107 -2.22 6.93 8.68
C GLN A 107 -3.39 7.91 8.51
N ALA A 108 -3.47 8.95 9.35
CA ALA A 108 -4.50 9.99 9.24
C ALA A 108 -4.44 10.70 7.87
N ALA A 109 -3.24 10.93 7.34
CA ALA A 109 -3.03 11.48 6.01
C ALA A 109 -3.52 10.54 4.90
N ALA A 110 -3.24 9.23 5.00
CA ALA A 110 -3.72 8.23 4.05
C ALA A 110 -5.26 8.10 4.09
N ASP A 111 -5.86 8.14 5.27
CA ASP A 111 -7.32 8.07 5.45
C ASP A 111 -8.03 9.29 4.86
N LEU A 112 -7.42 10.48 5.00
CA LEU A 112 -7.90 11.72 4.37
C LEU A 112 -7.89 11.59 2.84
N LEU A 113 -6.78 11.13 2.26
CA LEU A 113 -6.64 10.91 0.82
C LEU A 113 -7.63 9.87 0.29
N ALA A 114 -7.80 8.75 1.00
CA ALA A 114 -8.78 7.74 0.66
C ALA A 114 -10.21 8.31 0.70
N GLY A 115 -10.49 9.22 1.64
CA GLY A 115 -11.77 9.90 1.78
C GLY A 115 -12.12 10.91 0.68
N LEU A 116 -11.14 11.37 -0.13
CA LEU A 116 -11.38 12.39 -1.18
C LEU A 116 -12.41 11.97 -2.21
N ARG A 117 -12.46 10.67 -2.55
CA ARG A 117 -13.44 10.11 -3.50
C ARG A 117 -14.91 10.37 -3.14
N ARG A 118 -15.21 10.59 -1.84
CA ARG A 118 -16.58 10.89 -1.37
C ARG A 118 -16.98 12.35 -1.65
N HIS A 119 -15.99 13.22 -1.83
CA HIS A 119 -16.21 14.64 -2.10
C HIS A 119 -16.14 14.95 -3.59
N ASP A 120 -15.21 14.31 -4.31
CA ASP A 120 -15.18 14.35 -5.76
C ASP A 120 -14.83 12.95 -6.31
N PRO A 121 -15.74 12.28 -7.05
CA PRO A 121 -15.51 10.95 -7.59
C PRO A 121 -14.39 10.90 -8.64
N ARG A 122 -13.94 12.05 -9.17
CA ARG A 122 -12.81 12.14 -10.12
C ARG A 122 -11.45 11.93 -9.42
N LEU A 123 -11.41 12.00 -8.09
CA LEU A 123 -10.21 11.81 -7.27
C LEU A 123 -10.09 10.37 -6.73
N LEU A 124 -10.25 9.39 -7.61
CA LEU A 124 -9.93 8.00 -7.29
C LEU A 124 -8.41 7.80 -7.35
N LEU A 125 -7.82 7.44 -6.21
CA LEU A 125 -6.40 7.22 -6.06
C LEU A 125 -6.12 5.73 -5.83
N SER A 126 -5.05 5.21 -6.45
CA SER A 126 -4.59 3.85 -6.14
C SER A 126 -3.95 3.81 -4.74
N ALA A 127 -3.77 2.60 -4.19
CA ALA A 127 -3.04 2.42 -2.92
C ALA A 127 -1.61 2.97 -3.03
N ARG A 128 -0.96 2.79 -4.19
CA ARG A 128 0.40 3.30 -4.44
C ARG A 128 0.44 4.82 -4.47
N ASP A 129 -0.53 5.45 -5.12
CA ASP A 129 -0.61 6.92 -5.18
C ASP A 129 -0.90 7.51 -3.80
N THR A 130 -1.81 6.89 -3.05
CA THR A 130 -2.13 7.29 -1.68
C THR A 130 -0.90 7.21 -0.78
N ALA A 131 -0.14 6.11 -0.86
CA ALA A 131 1.10 5.94 -0.10
C ALA A 131 2.17 6.97 -0.50
N HIS A 132 2.26 7.32 -1.79
CA HIS A 132 3.19 8.34 -2.27
C HIS A 132 2.81 9.75 -1.79
N LEU A 133 1.52 10.07 -1.73
CA LEU A 133 1.01 11.40 -1.37
C LEU A 133 0.86 11.62 0.14
N ALA A 134 0.74 10.56 0.93
CA ALA A 134 0.51 10.64 2.37
C ALA A 134 1.56 11.50 3.12
N PRO A 135 2.87 11.42 2.84
CA PRO A 135 3.85 12.32 3.47
C PRO A 135 3.58 13.80 3.18
N GLY A 136 3.09 14.14 1.98
CA GLY A 136 2.75 15.51 1.62
C GLY A 136 1.61 16.05 2.47
N VAL A 137 0.56 15.25 2.67
CA VAL A 137 -0.56 15.63 3.54
C VAL A 137 -0.13 15.69 5.02
N ALA A 138 0.73 14.77 5.47
CA ALA A 138 1.29 14.80 6.81
C ALA A 138 2.08 16.10 7.07
N ALA A 139 2.83 16.59 6.08
CA ALA A 139 3.55 17.87 6.18
C ALA A 139 2.60 19.08 6.30
N TRP A 140 1.38 19.01 5.77
CA TRP A 140 0.36 20.04 5.97
C TRP A 140 -0.25 19.97 7.37
N LEU A 141 -0.54 18.76 7.86
CA LEU A 141 -1.09 18.55 9.20
C LEU A 141 -0.10 18.97 10.30
N GLU A 142 1.20 18.75 10.09
CA GLU A 142 2.26 19.21 10.99
C GLU A 142 2.37 20.74 11.07
N ARG A 143 1.86 21.47 10.06
CA ARG A 143 1.78 22.94 10.04
C ARG A 143 0.45 23.47 10.56
N ASP A 144 -0.23 22.68 11.41
CA ASP A 144 -1.53 23.00 12.02
C ASP A 144 -2.67 23.26 11.02
N VAL A 145 -2.53 22.78 9.78
CA VAL A 145 -3.64 22.84 8.80
C VAL A 145 -4.63 21.73 9.09
N THR A 146 -5.88 22.08 9.40
CA THR A 146 -6.89 21.08 9.73
C THR A 146 -7.23 20.17 8.55
N ALA A 147 -7.57 18.90 8.82
CA ALA A 147 -8.00 17.94 7.79
C ALA A 147 -9.09 18.45 6.80
N PRO A 148 -10.15 19.17 7.22
CA PRO A 148 -11.10 19.77 6.27
C PRO A 148 -10.48 20.88 5.41
N ALA A 149 -9.56 21.69 5.96
CA ALA A 149 -8.87 22.73 5.21
C ALA A 149 -7.93 22.13 4.14
N VAL A 150 -7.15 21.10 4.49
CA VAL A 150 -6.33 20.35 3.51
C VAL A 150 -7.20 19.81 2.39
N ARG A 151 -8.31 19.16 2.74
CA ARG A 151 -9.26 18.61 1.77
C ARG A 151 -9.80 19.69 0.83
N HIS A 152 -10.24 20.82 1.37
CA HIS A 152 -10.72 21.94 0.56
C HIS A 152 -9.64 22.44 -0.41
N ALA A 153 -8.39 22.62 0.05
CA ALA A 153 -7.28 23.01 -0.82
C ALA A 153 -7.02 21.99 -1.94
N LEU A 154 -7.13 20.69 -1.64
CA LEU A 154 -6.96 19.63 -2.63
C LEU A 154 -8.12 19.52 -3.63
N THR A 155 -9.35 19.87 -3.25
CA THR A 155 -10.53 19.75 -4.12
C THR A 155 -10.99 21.07 -4.75
N ALA A 156 -10.49 22.22 -4.31
CA ALA A 156 -10.91 23.52 -4.84
C ALA A 156 -10.42 23.74 -6.29
N GLY A 157 -11.26 24.29 -7.17
CA GLY A 157 -10.87 24.68 -8.53
C GLY A 157 -10.28 23.54 -9.37
N LEU A 158 -10.91 22.37 -9.38
CA LEU A 158 -10.49 21.26 -10.24
C LEU A 158 -10.84 21.57 -11.72
N PRO A 159 -9.99 21.18 -12.68
CA PRO A 159 -10.24 21.39 -14.11
C PRO A 159 -11.59 20.83 -14.57
N ALA A 160 -12.32 21.62 -15.37
CA ALA A 160 -13.63 21.24 -15.88
C ALA A 160 -13.54 20.15 -16.95
N GLU A 161 -12.48 20.14 -17.76
CA GLU A 161 -12.27 19.20 -18.88
C GLU A 161 -11.88 17.77 -18.42
N GLY A 162 -11.77 17.54 -17.12
CA GLY A 162 -11.47 16.24 -16.52
C GLY A 162 -10.00 16.05 -16.12
N LEU A 163 -9.77 15.09 -15.23
CA LEU A 163 -8.45 14.83 -14.62
C LEU A 163 -7.74 13.66 -15.32
N ARG A 164 -6.68 13.96 -16.11
CA ARG A 164 -5.84 12.90 -16.70
C ARG A 164 -4.88 12.25 -15.70
N ARG A 165 -4.40 13.02 -14.71
CA ARG A 165 -3.43 12.56 -13.70
C ARG A 165 -3.77 13.15 -12.32
N PRO A 166 -4.76 12.58 -11.61
CA PRO A 166 -5.19 13.10 -10.31
C PRO A 166 -4.06 13.11 -9.28
N ALA A 167 -3.28 12.02 -9.18
CA ALA A 167 -2.17 11.93 -8.24
C ALA A 167 -1.07 12.99 -8.49
N ALA A 168 -0.76 13.29 -9.75
CA ALA A 168 0.24 14.31 -10.09
C ALA A 168 -0.24 15.73 -9.76
N LEU A 169 -1.53 16.01 -9.98
CA LEU A 169 -2.14 17.29 -9.60
C LEU A 169 -2.08 17.48 -8.08
N LEU A 170 -2.47 16.46 -7.32
CA LEU A 170 -2.43 16.51 -5.86
C LEU A 170 -1.00 16.67 -5.34
N ALA A 171 -0.04 15.94 -5.90
CA ALA A 171 1.38 16.11 -5.57
C ALA A 171 1.85 17.55 -5.82
N HIS A 172 1.47 18.13 -6.97
CA HIS A 172 1.80 19.52 -7.27
C HIS A 172 1.18 20.50 -6.27
N ARG A 173 -0.10 20.33 -5.91
CA ARG A 173 -0.77 21.20 -4.92
C ARG A 173 -0.16 21.08 -3.54
N LEU A 174 0.13 19.85 -3.09
CA LEU A 174 0.76 19.61 -1.80
C LEU A 174 2.12 20.29 -1.69
N SER A 175 2.86 20.39 -2.80
CA SER A 175 4.17 21.07 -2.85
C SER A 175 4.05 22.58 -3.04
N ALA A 176 3.23 23.05 -3.98
CA ALA A 176 3.16 24.45 -4.38
C ALA A 176 2.34 25.33 -3.42
N GLN A 177 1.35 24.75 -2.74
CA GLN A 177 0.45 25.48 -1.82
C GLN A 177 0.77 25.18 -0.35
N LEU A 178 1.92 24.58 -0.07
CA LEU A 178 2.32 24.27 1.30
C LEU A 178 2.46 25.57 2.12
N PRO A 179 1.63 25.79 3.16
CA PRO A 179 1.68 27.00 3.97
C PRO A 179 3.03 27.12 4.66
N PRO A 180 3.59 28.32 4.93
CA PRO A 180 4.83 28.45 5.68
C PRO A 180 4.72 27.79 7.08
N PRO A 181 5.84 27.36 7.69
CA PRO A 181 5.79 26.80 9.03
C PRO A 181 5.16 27.82 9.99
N PRO A 182 4.28 27.39 10.92
CA PRO A 182 3.69 28.30 11.88
C PRO A 182 4.79 28.93 12.73
N PRO A 183 4.61 30.17 13.20
CA PRO A 183 5.55 30.77 14.13
C PRO A 183 5.65 29.89 15.37
N PHE A 184 6.88 29.62 15.81
CA PHE A 184 7.09 28.86 17.04
C PHE A 184 6.35 29.54 18.19
N ARG A 185 5.39 28.83 18.77
CA ARG A 185 4.70 29.27 19.98
C ARG A 185 5.18 28.37 21.12
N PRO A 186 5.83 28.93 22.16
CA PRO A 186 6.13 28.14 23.34
C PRO A 186 4.82 27.58 23.90
N PRO A 187 4.81 26.34 24.42
CA PRO A 187 3.62 25.77 25.04
C PRO A 187 3.10 26.75 26.09
N ALA A 188 1.77 26.99 26.07
CA ALA A 188 1.15 27.89 27.02
C ALA A 188 1.54 27.45 28.44
N ALA A 189 2.03 28.38 29.25
CA ALA A 189 2.33 28.09 30.63
C ALA A 189 1.06 27.47 31.28
N PRO A 190 1.21 26.41 32.09
CA PRO A 190 0.06 25.84 32.79
C PRO A 190 -0.67 26.97 33.55
N PRO A 191 -2.02 26.92 33.62
CA PRO A 191 -2.75 27.91 34.39
C PRO A 191 -2.18 27.96 35.80
N PRO A 192 -2.04 29.15 36.40
CA PRO A 192 -1.51 29.26 37.75
C PRO A 192 -2.37 28.37 38.67
N PRO A 193 -1.75 27.65 39.63
CA PRO A 193 -2.51 26.79 40.53
C PRO A 193 -3.57 27.63 41.23
N VAL A 194 -4.83 27.16 41.18
CA VAL A 194 -5.95 27.83 41.85
C VAL A 194 -5.69 27.77 43.36
N ARG A 195 -5.13 28.86 43.91
CA ARG A 195 -4.91 29.01 45.34
C ARG A 195 -6.21 29.47 45.99
N LEU A 196 -7.01 28.51 46.45
CA LEU A 196 -8.19 28.80 47.25
C LEU A 196 -7.79 29.57 48.53
N PRO A 197 -8.57 30.60 48.93
CA PRO A 197 -8.31 31.37 50.15
C PRO A 197 -8.44 30.47 51.39
N LEU A 198 -7.68 30.80 52.44
CA LEU A 198 -7.87 30.22 53.77
C LEU A 198 -9.12 30.83 54.41
N ARG A 199 -9.99 29.96 54.93
CA ARG A 199 -11.25 30.30 55.61
C ARG A 199 -11.29 29.57 56.95
N THR A 200 -11.97 30.16 57.92
CA THR A 200 -12.19 29.57 59.25
C THR A 200 -13.49 28.77 59.24
N CYS A 201 -13.51 27.60 59.88
CA CYS A 201 -14.69 26.73 59.96
C CYS A 201 -15.68 27.21 61.03
N ASP A 202 -16.95 27.42 60.67
CA ASP A 202 -18.05 27.84 61.56
C ASP A 202 -18.49 26.79 62.61
N GLY A 203 -17.69 25.73 62.83
CA GLY A 203 -17.99 24.66 63.78
C GLY A 203 -16.84 24.24 64.68
N CYS A 204 -15.61 24.35 64.19
CA CYS A 204 -14.42 23.95 64.93
C CYS A 204 -13.26 24.96 64.86
N GLU A 205 -13.51 26.16 64.32
CA GLU A 205 -12.53 27.25 64.17
C GLU A 205 -11.25 26.88 63.39
N ARG A 206 -11.22 25.71 62.74
CA ARG A 206 -10.07 25.23 61.97
C ARG A 206 -9.95 25.99 60.65
N ALA A 207 -8.75 26.47 60.33
CA ALA A 207 -8.44 27.07 59.04
C ALA A 207 -8.36 26.00 57.94
N PHE A 208 -9.05 26.20 56.82
CA PHE A 208 -9.07 25.31 55.66
C PHE A 208 -9.19 26.08 54.34
N ARG A 209 -8.87 25.44 53.21
CA ARG A 209 -8.93 26.07 51.88
C ARG A 209 -10.27 25.78 51.21
N ALA A 210 -11.04 26.82 50.89
CA ALA A 210 -12.34 26.68 50.24
C ALA A 210 -12.71 27.92 49.38
N PRO A 211 -13.52 27.74 48.32
CA PRO A 211 -13.98 28.86 47.48
C PRO A 211 -14.99 29.77 48.20
N ALA A 212 -15.80 29.21 49.11
CA ALA A 212 -16.82 29.93 49.88
C ALA A 212 -16.66 29.66 51.39
N PRO A 213 -17.18 30.56 52.26
CA PRO A 213 -17.28 30.30 53.70
C PRO A 213 -18.11 29.05 53.99
N GLY A 214 -17.80 28.37 55.10
CA GLY A 214 -18.59 27.22 55.55
C GLY A 214 -17.81 26.28 56.46
N ARG A 215 -18.34 25.06 56.59
CA ARG A 215 -17.77 24.01 57.45
C ARG A 215 -16.65 23.24 56.75
N CYS A 216 -15.63 22.86 57.52
CA CYS A 216 -14.57 21.99 57.06
C CYS A 216 -15.12 20.59 56.71
N ARG A 217 -14.32 19.79 55.99
CA ARG A 217 -14.72 18.43 55.57
C ARG A 217 -15.19 17.58 56.75
N ASP A 218 -14.51 17.66 57.88
CA ASP A 218 -14.81 16.84 59.06
C ASP A 218 -16.17 17.26 59.65
N CYS A 219 -16.39 18.55 59.92
CA CYS A 219 -17.67 19.05 60.40
C CYS A 219 -18.83 18.82 59.43
N ARG A 220 -18.58 18.86 58.11
CA ARG A 220 -19.60 18.50 57.11
C ARG A 220 -19.97 17.03 57.20
N THR A 221 -18.98 16.15 57.31
CA THR A 221 -19.18 14.70 57.42
C THR A 221 -19.92 14.35 58.71
N ASP A 222 -19.63 15.05 59.82
CA ASP A 222 -20.32 14.84 61.09
C ASP A 222 -21.79 15.32 61.04
N GLN A 223 -22.07 16.43 60.35
CA GLN A 223 -23.46 16.87 60.13
C GLN A 223 -24.24 15.92 59.23
N GLU A 224 -23.63 15.41 58.15
CA GLU A 224 -24.24 14.42 57.26
C GLU A 224 -24.52 13.07 57.97
N ARG A 225 -23.76 12.75 59.04
CA ARG A 225 -24.00 11.56 59.88
C ARG A 225 -25.04 11.76 60.97
N ALA A 226 -25.27 13.01 61.38
CA ALA A 226 -26.24 13.37 62.41
C ALA A 226 -27.64 13.69 61.85
N ALA A 227 -27.76 13.87 60.52
CA ALA A 227 -29.00 14.02 59.77
C ALA A 227 -29.54 12.66 59.29
#